data_AF-A0A925XYM0-F1
#
_entry.id   AF-A0A925XYM0-F1
#
_cell.length_a   1.000
_cell.length_b   1.000
_cell.length_c   1.000
_cell.angle_alpha   90.00
_cell.angle_beta   90.00
_cell.angle_gamma   90.00
#
_symmetry.space_group_name_H-M   'P 1'
#
loop_
_entity.id
_entity.type
_entity.pdbx_description
1 polymer ?
#
loop_
_entity_poly.entity_id
_entity_poly.type
_entity_poly.pdbx_seq_one_letter_code
_entity_poly.pdbx_strand_id
1 'polypeptide(L)'
;IKQPNPVFTSNDSNFAAEDPYIWYQSDRYWAIVKDMNGSFTHAGTSLALFESTDGFSWKPAAHPLVSTLNLKWTDGRQQKLMKLERPQLVFENGEPTVLLCAGVPEGKLDESFNVQIPLRRIPK
;
A
#
# COMPACT_ATOMS: atom_id res chain seq x y z
N ILE A 1 -1.73 12.62 22.57
CA ILE A 1 -0.34 13.12 22.70
C ILE A 1 0.27 13.11 21.31
N LYS A 2 0.85 14.23 20.84
CA LYS A 2 1.51 14.29 19.52
C LYS A 2 2.86 13.58 19.61
N GLN A 3 3.16 12.69 18.66
CA GLN A 3 4.48 12.09 18.52
C GLN A 3 5.23 12.82 17.40
N PRO A 4 6.42 13.41 17.67
CA PRO A 4 7.15 14.19 16.68
C PRO A 4 7.98 13.34 15.71
N ASN A 5 8.29 12.09 16.08
CA ASN A 5 9.13 11.22 15.28
C ASN A 5 8.30 10.56 14.16
N PRO A 6 8.77 10.58 12.91
CA PRO A 6 8.15 9.83 11.82
C PRO A 6 8.27 8.32 12.07
N VAL A 7 7.32 7.54 11.55
CA VAL A 7 7.20 6.09 11.84
C VAL A 7 7.46 5.18 10.63
N PHE A 8 7.42 5.71 9.41
CA PHE A 8 7.73 4.97 8.18
C PHE A 8 9.01 5.55 7.55
N THR A 9 10.16 5.24 8.14
CA THR A 9 11.45 5.81 7.75
C THR A 9 12.42 4.75 7.23
N SER A 10 13.35 5.16 6.37
CA SER A 10 14.48 4.37 5.91
C SER A 10 15.77 5.19 6.05
N ASN A 11 16.90 4.52 6.31
CA ASN A 11 18.21 5.19 6.33
C ASN A 11 18.66 5.65 4.93
N ASP A 12 18.13 5.00 3.88
CA ASP A 12 18.52 5.23 2.49
C ASP A 12 17.66 6.29 1.78
N SER A 13 16.67 6.88 2.48
CA SER A 13 15.75 7.85 1.87
C SER A 13 15.16 8.85 2.88
N ASN A 14 15.24 10.13 2.52
CA ASN A 14 14.60 11.22 3.26
C ASN A 14 13.07 11.26 3.10
N PHE A 15 12.52 10.51 2.13
CA PHE A 15 11.09 10.43 1.87
C PHE A 15 10.74 9.00 1.43
N ALA A 16 10.87 8.07 2.37
CA ALA A 16 10.72 6.64 2.10
C ALA A 16 9.26 6.23 1.85
N ALA A 17 8.31 6.83 2.58
CA ALA A 17 6.90 6.48 2.49
C ALA A 17 5.94 7.67 2.60
N GLU A 18 4.76 7.52 1.98
CA GLU A 18 3.64 8.46 2.07
C GLU A 18 2.28 7.75 2.08
N ASP A 19 1.21 8.54 2.25
CA ASP A 19 -0.19 8.13 2.17
C ASP A 19 -0.54 6.86 2.99
N PRO A 20 -0.32 6.85 4.32
CA PRO A 20 -0.63 5.69 5.13
C PRO A 20 -2.13 5.45 5.27
N TYR A 21 -2.56 4.22 5.05
CA TYR A 21 -3.87 3.71 5.45
C TYR A 21 -3.71 2.66 6.54
N ILE A 22 -4.27 2.93 7.71
CA ILE A 22 -4.05 2.16 8.93
C ILE A 22 -5.36 1.52 9.38
N TRP A 23 -5.31 0.26 9.82
CA TRP A 23 -6.43 -0.43 10.46
C TRP A 23 -5.93 -1.33 11.59
N TYR A 24 -6.86 -1.79 12.44
CA TYR A 24 -6.57 -2.76 13.51
C TYR A 24 -7.28 -4.07 13.21
N GLN A 25 -6.55 -5.19 13.21
CA GLN A 25 -7.10 -6.52 12.97
C GLN A 25 -6.19 -7.58 13.57
N SER A 26 -6.78 -8.61 14.19
CA SER A 26 -6.05 -9.76 14.73
C SER A 26 -4.90 -9.34 15.67
N ASP A 27 -5.25 -8.60 16.73
CA ASP A 27 -4.36 -8.12 17.80
C ASP A 27 -3.35 -7.02 17.47
N ARG A 28 -3.28 -6.55 16.22
CA ARG A 28 -2.27 -5.56 15.80
C ARG A 28 -2.82 -4.52 14.84
N TYR A 29 -2.07 -3.43 14.75
CA TYR A 29 -2.22 -2.43 13.72
C TYR A 29 -1.50 -2.86 12.46
N TRP A 30 -2.12 -2.56 11.33
CA TRP A 30 -1.58 -2.74 9.99
C TRP A 30 -1.58 -1.40 9.28
N ALA A 31 -0.64 -1.23 8.36
CA ALA A 31 -0.65 -0.08 7.46
C ALA A 31 -0.28 -0.51 6.05
N ILE A 32 -0.98 0.05 5.06
CA ILE A 32 -0.48 0.09 3.68
C ILE A 32 0.00 1.50 3.42
N VAL A 33 1.25 1.64 2.99
CA VAL A 33 1.88 2.91 2.63
C VAL A 33 2.38 2.84 1.20
N LYS A 34 2.58 3.97 0.55
CA LYS A 34 3.37 4.01 -0.67
C LYS A 34 4.84 3.98 -0.32
N ASP A 35 5.57 3.01 -0.86
CA ASP A 35 7.03 2.94 -0.82
C ASP A 35 7.57 3.70 -2.04
N MET A 36 8.24 4.82 -1.81
CA MET A 36 8.59 5.76 -2.87
C MET A 36 9.67 5.22 -3.80
N ASN A 37 10.62 4.46 -3.26
CA ASN A 37 11.82 4.03 -3.97
C ASN A 37 12.20 2.56 -3.73
N GLY A 38 11.36 1.77 -3.05
CA GLY A 38 11.65 0.38 -2.75
C GLY A 38 12.46 0.20 -1.47
N SER A 39 12.45 1.18 -0.56
CA SER A 39 13.16 1.12 0.73
C SER A 39 12.70 -0.05 1.60
N PHE A 40 11.46 -0.51 1.43
CA PHE A 40 10.84 -1.53 2.28
C PHE A 40 10.52 -2.81 1.53
N THR A 41 10.18 -2.70 0.26
CA THR A 41 9.75 -3.82 -0.58
C THR A 41 10.84 -4.35 -1.51
N HIS A 42 11.89 -3.55 -1.75
CA HIS A 42 12.92 -3.77 -2.77
C HIS A 42 12.36 -3.89 -4.20
N ALA A 43 11.13 -3.43 -4.44
CA ALA A 43 10.43 -3.51 -5.73
C ALA A 43 10.41 -2.18 -6.50
N GLY A 44 11.16 -1.17 -6.02
CA GLY A 44 11.01 0.21 -6.46
C GLY A 44 9.70 0.83 -5.95
N THR A 45 9.17 1.85 -6.66
CA THR A 45 7.92 2.49 -6.29
C THR A 45 6.78 1.47 -6.25
N SER A 46 6.13 1.32 -5.10
CA SER A 46 5.17 0.25 -4.83
C SER A 46 4.28 0.59 -3.61
N LEU A 47 3.38 -0.32 -3.25
CA LEU A 47 2.65 -0.30 -1.98
C LEU A 47 3.25 -1.32 -1.01
N ALA A 48 3.50 -0.88 0.22
CA ALA A 48 4.15 -1.67 1.27
C ALA A 48 3.23 -1.90 2.47
N LEU A 49 3.24 -3.12 3.00
CA LEU A 49 2.52 -3.55 4.20
C LEU A 49 3.43 -3.47 5.43
N PHE A 50 2.93 -2.84 6.47
CA PHE A 50 3.56 -2.72 7.78
C PHE A 50 2.65 -3.27 8.87
N GLU A 51 3.27 -3.66 9.98
CA GLU A 51 2.58 -4.06 11.20
C GLU A 51 3.15 -3.34 12.43
N SER A 52 2.31 -3.19 13.45
CA SER A 52 2.65 -2.63 14.74
C SER A 52 1.75 -3.17 15.84
N THR A 53 2.29 -3.47 17.02
CA THR A 53 1.50 -3.91 18.17
C THR A 53 0.95 -2.76 19.00
N ASP A 54 1.53 -1.55 18.88
CA ASP A 54 1.23 -0.39 19.73
C ASP A 54 0.75 0.84 18.94
N GLY A 55 0.82 0.80 17.60
CA GLY A 55 0.47 1.91 16.71
C GLY A 55 1.55 3.00 16.62
N PHE A 56 2.68 2.85 17.32
CA PHE A 56 3.78 3.81 17.38
C PHE A 56 5.07 3.25 16.77
N SER A 57 5.35 1.98 17.04
CA SER A 57 6.54 1.26 16.58
C SER A 57 6.14 0.37 15.40
N TRP A 58 6.57 0.75 14.20
CA TRP A 58 6.19 0.10 12.95
C TRP A 58 7.36 -0.64 12.31
N LYS A 59 7.07 -1.77 11.68
CA LYS A 59 8.04 -2.53 10.87
C LYS A 59 7.37 -3.10 9.63
N PRO A 60 8.11 -3.34 8.53
CA PRO A 60 7.58 -4.07 7.39
C PRO A 60 7.03 -5.43 7.83
N ALA A 61 5.88 -5.84 7.29
CA ALA A 61 5.32 -7.17 7.52
C ALA A 61 6.21 -8.25 6.89
N ALA A 62 5.99 -9.52 7.24
CA ALA A 62 6.74 -10.64 6.68
C ALA A 62 6.68 -10.72 5.14
N HIS A 63 5.56 -10.28 4.55
CA HIS A 63 5.37 -10.11 3.12
C HIS A 63 4.99 -8.65 2.83
N PRO A 64 5.99 -7.75 2.69
CA PRO A 64 5.72 -6.32 2.68
C PRO A 64 5.18 -5.84 1.32
N LEU A 65 5.47 -6.52 0.21
CA LEU A 65 5.00 -6.07 -1.11
C LEU A 65 3.49 -6.32 -1.29
N VAL A 66 2.70 -5.25 -1.30
CA VAL A 66 1.24 -5.30 -1.55
C VAL A 66 0.95 -5.24 -3.05
N SER A 67 1.52 -4.27 -3.75
CA SER A 67 1.33 -4.09 -5.18
C SER A 67 2.49 -3.31 -5.80
N THR A 68 2.83 -3.65 -7.04
CA THR A 68 3.65 -2.78 -7.89
C THR A 68 2.75 -1.77 -8.63
N LEU A 69 3.33 -0.90 -9.45
CA LEU A 69 2.59 0.00 -10.34
C LEU A 69 2.06 -0.68 -11.62
N ASN A 70 2.16 -2.01 -11.74
CA ASN A 70 1.64 -2.76 -12.89
C ASN A 70 0.32 -3.44 -12.52
N LEU A 71 -0.76 -3.03 -13.19
CA LEU A 71 -2.08 -3.62 -13.04
C LEU A 71 -2.34 -4.67 -14.11
N LYS A 72 -2.88 -5.82 -13.69
CA LYS A 72 -3.43 -6.84 -14.58
C LYS A 72 -4.95 -6.77 -14.58
N TRP A 73 -5.53 -6.50 -15.74
CA TRP A 73 -6.97 -6.39 -15.95
C TRP A 73 -7.60 -7.76 -16.24
N THR A 74 -8.92 -7.86 -16.11
CA THR A 74 -9.70 -9.10 -16.29
C THR A 74 -9.67 -9.61 -17.73
N ASP A 75 -9.47 -8.71 -18.70
CA ASP A 75 -9.26 -9.02 -20.12
C ASP A 75 -7.84 -9.50 -20.44
N GLY A 76 -6.96 -9.60 -19.42
CA GLY A 76 -5.56 -10.00 -19.55
C GLY A 76 -4.60 -8.86 -19.87
N ARG A 77 -5.09 -7.64 -20.12
CA ARG A 77 -4.26 -6.46 -20.39
C ARG A 77 -3.38 -6.15 -19.18
N GLN A 78 -2.13 -5.80 -19.45
CA GLN A 78 -1.21 -5.23 -18.46
C GLN A 78 -1.16 -3.71 -18.65
N GLN A 79 -1.28 -2.96 -17.57
CA GLN A 79 -1.18 -1.50 -17.60
C GLN A 79 -0.17 -1.05 -16.56
N LYS A 80 0.92 -0.44 -17.03
CA LYS A 80 1.86 0.27 -16.17
C LYS A 80 1.28 1.63 -15.80
N LEU A 81 1.36 1.96 -14.52
CA LEU A 81 1.01 3.26 -13.96
C LEU A 81 2.27 4.04 -13.63
N MET A 82 2.17 5.36 -13.65
CA MET A 82 3.18 6.25 -13.07
C MET A 82 2.89 6.59 -11.61
N LYS A 83 1.63 6.43 -11.16
CA LYS A 83 1.19 6.63 -9.78
C LYS A 83 0.15 5.60 -9.39
N LEU A 84 0.26 5.08 -8.17
CA LEU A 84 -0.74 4.25 -7.49
C LEU A 84 -0.71 4.66 -6.02
N GLU A 85 -1.69 5.47 -5.63
CA GLU A 85 -1.63 6.31 -4.43
C GLU A 85 -2.81 6.06 -3.51
N ARG A 86 -2.72 6.55 -2.26
CA ARG A 86 -3.82 6.60 -1.30
C ARG A 86 -4.56 5.26 -1.17
N PRO A 87 -3.86 4.19 -0.75
CA PRO A 87 -4.46 2.87 -0.57
C PRO A 87 -5.61 2.97 0.45
N GLN A 88 -6.72 2.27 0.21
CA GLN A 88 -7.80 2.13 1.19
C GLN A 88 -8.44 0.74 1.06
N LEU A 89 -8.74 0.08 2.17
CA LEU A 89 -9.41 -1.21 2.15
C LEU A 89 -10.92 -1.07 2.32
N VAL A 90 -11.67 -1.82 1.52
CA VAL A 90 -13.08 -2.12 1.76
C VAL A 90 -13.14 -3.39 2.60
N PHE A 91 -13.94 -3.37 3.66
CA PHE A 91 -14.17 -4.52 4.53
C PHE A 91 -15.60 -5.03 4.39
N GLU A 92 -15.74 -6.35 4.29
CA GLU A 92 -17.01 -7.05 4.38
C GLU A 92 -16.91 -8.14 5.45
N ASN A 93 -17.86 -8.18 6.39
CA ASN A 93 -17.86 -9.12 7.51
C ASN A 93 -16.55 -9.14 8.32
N GLY A 94 -15.92 -7.97 8.49
CA GLY A 94 -14.67 -7.81 9.25
C GLY A 94 -13.41 -8.22 8.48
N GLU A 95 -13.51 -8.51 7.19
CA GLU A 95 -12.40 -8.99 6.36
C GLU A 95 -12.18 -8.08 5.14
N PRO A 96 -10.92 -7.78 4.78
CA PRO A 96 -10.65 -6.91 3.63
C PRO A 96 -10.92 -7.63 2.32
N THR A 97 -11.71 -7.02 1.44
CA THR A 97 -12.17 -7.62 0.17
C THR A 97 -11.64 -6.90 -1.06
N VAL A 98 -11.46 -5.59 -0.99
CA VAL A 98 -11.01 -4.76 -2.12
C VAL A 98 -10.00 -3.73 -1.63
N LEU A 99 -8.89 -3.59 -2.36
CA LEU A 99 -7.96 -2.47 -2.23
C LEU A 99 -8.33 -1.40 -3.26
N LEU A 100 -8.69 -0.22 -2.77
CA LEU A 100 -8.92 0.98 -3.56
C LEU A 100 -7.64 1.80 -3.63
N CYS A 101 -7.33 2.35 -4.81
CA CYS A 101 -6.23 3.30 -4.98
C CYS A 101 -6.59 4.37 -6.03
N ALA A 102 -5.90 5.51 -6.00
CA ALA A 102 -5.88 6.44 -7.12
C ALA A 102 -4.76 6.05 -8.09
N GLY A 103 -5.09 5.74 -9.33
CA GLY A 103 -4.15 5.35 -10.39
C GLY A 103 -3.98 6.46 -11.42
N VAL A 104 -2.76 6.60 -11.94
CA VAL A 104 -2.47 7.47 -13.10
C VAL A 104 -1.70 6.66 -14.14
N PRO A 105 -2.21 6.50 -15.37
CA PRO A 105 -1.49 5.82 -16.43
C PRO A 105 -0.17 6.53 -16.78
N GLU A 106 0.83 5.77 -17.20
CA GLU A 106 2.08 6.36 -17.68
C GLU A 106 1.85 7.33 -18.85
N GLY A 107 2.34 8.57 -18.71
CA GLY A 107 2.24 9.61 -19.72
C GLY A 107 0.88 10.32 -19.86
N LYS A 108 -0.12 9.97 -19.03
CA LYS A 108 -1.50 10.49 -19.12
C LYS A 108 -1.98 11.03 -17.78
N LEU A 109 -1.36 12.11 -17.30
CA LEU A 109 -1.60 12.66 -15.95
C LEU A 109 -3.05 13.10 -15.71
N ASP A 110 -3.71 13.59 -16.75
CA ASP A 110 -5.11 14.03 -16.78
C ASP A 110 -6.12 12.87 -16.83
N GLU A 111 -5.66 11.65 -17.13
CA GLU A 111 -6.49 10.44 -17.16
C GLU A 111 -6.43 9.67 -15.82
N SER A 112 -6.32 10.37 -14.69
CA SER A 112 -6.34 9.73 -13.36
C SER A 112 -7.68 9.05 -13.09
N PHE A 113 -7.66 7.90 -12.41
CA PHE A 113 -8.86 7.12 -12.11
C PHE A 113 -8.78 6.46 -10.74
N ASN A 114 -9.93 6.08 -10.19
CA ASN A 114 -9.98 5.16 -9.05
C ASN A 114 -9.88 3.72 -9.57
N VAL A 115 -8.98 2.93 -9.00
CA VAL A 115 -8.88 1.49 -9.26
C VAL A 115 -9.35 0.70 -8.05
N GLN A 116 -10.08 -0.38 -8.34
CA GLN A 116 -10.53 -1.35 -7.34
C GLN A 116 -9.83 -2.68 -7.64
N ILE A 117 -9.02 -3.14 -6.69
CA ILE A 117 -8.22 -4.36 -6.82
C ILE A 117 -8.80 -5.41 -5.88
N PRO A 118 -9.53 -6.42 -6.39
CA PRO A 118 -10.08 -7.49 -5.57
C PRO A 118 -8.97 -8.29 -4.88
N LEU A 119 -9.13 -8.52 -3.58
CA LEU A 119 -8.22 -9.35 -2.80
C LEU A 119 -8.64 -10.81 -2.87
N ARG A 120 -7.66 -11.69 -3.09
CA ARG A 120 -7.90 -13.15 -3.05
C ARG A 120 -7.72 -13.65 -1.62
N ARG A 121 -8.72 -14.38 -1.13
CA ARG A 121 -8.54 -15.22 0.07
C ARG A 121 -7.61 -16.38 -0.26
N ILE A 122 -6.58 -16.53 0.54
CA ILE A 122 -5.81 -17.77 0.61
C ILE A 122 -6.46 -18.60 1.73
N PRO A 123 -7.00 -19.80 1.44
CA PRO A 123 -7.48 -20.70 2.49
C PRO A 123 -6.39 -20.92 3.54
N LYS A 124 -6.76 -20.88 4.82
CA LYS A 124 -5.86 -21.23 5.93
C LYS A 124 -5.57 -22.72 5.94
#